data_AF-A0A375Z4S0-F1
#
_entry.id   AF-A0A375Z4S0-F1
#
_cell.length_a   1.000
_cell.length_b   1.000
_cell.length_c   1.000
_cell.angle_alpha   90.00
_cell.angle_beta   90.00
_cell.angle_gamma   90.00
#
_symmetry.space_group_name_H-M   'P 1'
#
loop_
_entity.id
_entity.type
_entity.pdbx_description
1 polymer ?
#
loop_
_entity_poly.entity_id
_entity_poly.type
_entity_poly.pdbx_seq_one_letter_code
_entity_poly.pdbx_strand_id
1 'polypeptide(L)'
;MCDAAIELLGAAGARGLSHPKVDQCAGVPAGTTSFYFRTRKALLQATAARLTELDNSDLARMSELAHDGSGSYSGTAGLATMVTMAGVEPWLTRTKARFELALQAGRDPELAETLDQAARRFQQLIREAVKQWQPAGTRPRRAVIDEQAFAALRFIEGVMLDYARGTRTTHSVKRIDRLIQAILIGVRDAPR
;
A
#
# COMPACT_ATOMS: atom_id res chain seq x y z
N MET A 1 16.89 -10.05 -7.67
CA MET A 1 16.11 -11.23 -7.19
C MET A 1 14.80 -10.81 -6.54
N CYS A 2 14.79 -10.02 -5.46
CA CYS A 2 13.53 -9.64 -4.81
C CYS A 2 12.59 -8.82 -5.70
N ASP A 3 13.12 -7.94 -6.56
CA ASP A 3 12.29 -7.23 -7.56
C ASP A 3 11.62 -8.23 -8.52
N ALA A 4 12.36 -9.21 -9.04
CA ALA A 4 11.81 -10.30 -9.85
C ALA A 4 10.77 -11.16 -9.09
N ALA A 5 10.96 -11.36 -7.79
CA ALA A 5 9.97 -12.03 -6.95
C ALA A 5 8.67 -11.20 -6.79
N ILE A 6 8.77 -9.87 -6.67
CA ILE A 6 7.62 -8.96 -6.68
C ILE A 6 6.87 -9.06 -8.02
N GLU A 7 7.59 -9.03 -9.15
CA GLU A 7 7.01 -9.20 -10.49
C GLU A 7 6.27 -10.54 -10.61
N LEU A 8 6.89 -11.64 -10.19
CA LEU A 8 6.27 -12.97 -10.21
C LEU A 8 5.03 -13.06 -9.32
N LEU A 9 5.07 -12.45 -8.13
CA LEU A 9 3.90 -12.38 -7.26
C LEU A 9 2.77 -11.57 -7.90
N GLY A 10 3.08 -10.42 -8.50
CA GLY A 10 2.07 -9.58 -9.13
C GLY A 10 1.49 -10.17 -10.41
N ALA A 11 2.27 -10.94 -11.18
CA ALA A 11 1.85 -11.53 -12.44
C ALA A 11 1.23 -12.93 -12.30
N ALA A 12 1.77 -13.77 -11.42
CA ALA A 12 1.44 -15.20 -11.34
C ALA A 12 1.01 -15.65 -9.92
N GLY A 13 0.90 -14.72 -8.97
CA GLY A 13 0.49 -14.99 -7.59
C GLY A 13 1.50 -15.82 -6.79
N ALA A 14 1.14 -16.18 -5.56
CA ALA A 14 2.01 -16.97 -4.68
C ALA A 14 2.45 -18.30 -5.31
N ARG A 15 1.56 -19.00 -6.05
CA ARG A 15 1.91 -20.25 -6.75
C ARG A 15 2.94 -20.04 -7.87
N GLY A 16 3.02 -18.83 -8.41
CA GLY A 16 4.01 -18.41 -9.39
C GLY A 16 5.42 -18.28 -8.82
N LEU A 17 5.58 -18.12 -7.51
CA LEU A 17 6.87 -17.88 -6.89
C LEU A 17 7.63 -19.18 -6.57
N SER A 18 8.81 -19.37 -7.15
CA SER A 18 9.79 -20.40 -6.77
C SER A 18 11.20 -19.94 -7.11
N HIS A 19 12.23 -20.50 -6.45
CA HIS A 19 13.62 -20.12 -6.70
C HIS A 19 14.03 -20.23 -8.17
N PRO A 20 13.74 -21.33 -8.90
CA PRO A 20 14.11 -21.40 -10.31
C PRO A 20 13.41 -20.36 -11.18
N LYS A 21 12.15 -20.02 -10.86
CA LYS A 21 11.40 -18.98 -11.58
C LYS A 21 11.96 -17.59 -11.29
N VAL A 22 12.39 -17.33 -10.05
CA VAL A 22 13.08 -16.07 -9.70
C VAL A 22 14.41 -15.99 -10.42
N ASP A 23 15.19 -17.07 -10.49
CA ASP A 23 16.46 -17.09 -11.22
C ASP A 23 16.25 -16.72 -12.69
N GLN A 24 15.27 -17.38 -13.33
CA GLN A 24 14.89 -17.11 -14.71
C GLN A 24 14.42 -15.66 -14.90
N CYS A 25 13.51 -15.18 -14.05
CA CYS A 25 12.96 -13.82 -14.16
C CYS A 25 14.01 -12.74 -13.87
N ALA A 26 14.95 -12.99 -12.97
CA ALA A 26 16.05 -12.07 -12.64
C ALA A 26 17.23 -12.16 -13.62
N GLY A 27 17.24 -13.12 -14.55
CA GLY A 27 18.35 -13.32 -15.50
C GLY A 27 19.66 -13.78 -14.83
N VAL A 28 19.57 -14.49 -13.70
CA VAL A 28 20.74 -14.98 -12.94
C VAL A 28 20.94 -16.49 -13.14
N PRO A 29 22.16 -17.03 -12.88
CA PRO A 29 22.40 -18.48 -12.99
C PRO A 29 21.44 -19.30 -12.12
N ALA A 30 21.08 -20.48 -12.60
CA ALA A 30 20.24 -21.42 -11.84
C ALA A 30 20.85 -21.75 -10.47
N GLY A 31 20.03 -21.67 -9.42
CA GLY A 31 20.42 -21.92 -8.04
C GLY A 31 20.87 -20.67 -7.27
N THR A 32 21.02 -19.52 -7.95
CA THR A 32 21.43 -18.26 -7.31
C THR A 32 20.45 -17.83 -6.22
N THR A 33 19.15 -17.85 -6.52
CA THR A 33 18.12 -17.48 -5.54
C THR A 33 18.12 -18.44 -4.35
N SER A 34 18.31 -19.75 -4.57
CA SER A 34 18.38 -20.72 -3.46
C SER A 34 19.65 -20.59 -2.63
N PHE A 35 20.74 -20.10 -3.21
CA PHE A 35 21.97 -19.78 -2.49
C PHE A 35 21.75 -18.65 -1.47
N TYR A 36 21.07 -17.57 -1.87
CA TYR A 36 20.78 -16.43 -0.97
C TYR A 36 19.57 -16.66 -0.06
N PHE A 37 18.54 -17.33 -0.55
CA PHE A 37 17.28 -17.55 0.17
C PHE A 37 17.01 -19.04 0.28
N ARG A 38 17.64 -19.72 1.24
CA ARG A 38 17.62 -21.19 1.34
C ARG A 38 16.22 -21.82 1.41
N THR A 39 15.21 -21.09 1.87
CA THR A 39 13.83 -21.58 1.97
C THR A 39 12.85 -20.66 1.26
N ARG A 40 11.68 -21.20 0.91
CA ARG A 40 10.56 -20.39 0.38
C ARG A 40 10.13 -19.30 1.35
N LYS A 41 10.15 -19.61 2.66
CA LYS A 41 9.88 -18.64 3.73
C LYS A 41 10.85 -17.44 3.65
N ALA A 42 12.16 -17.72 3.60
CA ALA A 42 13.19 -16.68 3.51
C ALA A 42 13.02 -15.82 2.25
N LEU A 43 12.65 -16.43 1.11
CA LEU A 43 12.37 -15.70 -0.12
C LEU A 43 11.15 -14.78 0.03
N LEU A 44 10.05 -15.24 0.63
CA LEU A 44 8.85 -14.43 0.88
C LEU A 44 9.16 -13.24 1.80
N GLN A 45 9.91 -13.47 2.88
CA GLN A 45 10.31 -12.43 3.82
C GLN A 45 11.19 -11.37 3.16
N ALA A 46 12.20 -11.78 2.39
CA ALA A 46 13.05 -10.86 1.64
C ALA A 46 12.29 -10.08 0.57
N THR A 47 11.28 -10.71 -0.04
CA THR A 47 10.39 -10.06 -1.02
C THR A 47 9.49 -9.03 -0.33
N ALA A 48 8.94 -9.34 0.84
CA ALA A 48 8.14 -8.42 1.64
C ALA A 48 8.97 -7.22 2.12
N ALA A 49 10.19 -7.46 2.61
CA ALA A 49 11.10 -6.38 2.99
C ALA A 49 11.41 -5.44 1.81
N ARG A 50 11.70 -6.01 0.63
CA ARG A 50 11.93 -5.21 -0.57
C ARG A 50 10.69 -4.41 -1.00
N LEU A 51 9.51 -5.00 -0.91
CA LEU A 51 8.26 -4.30 -1.21
C LEU A 51 8.05 -3.11 -0.27
N THR A 52 8.31 -3.31 1.03
CA THR A 52 8.26 -2.25 2.05
C THR A 52 9.26 -1.11 1.77
N GLU A 53 10.47 -1.42 1.32
CA GLU A 53 11.46 -0.40 0.92
C GLU A 53 10.95 0.47 -0.24
N LEU A 54 10.37 -0.17 -1.27
CA LEU A 54 9.82 0.52 -2.43
C LEU A 54 8.65 1.42 -2.04
N ASP A 55 7.74 0.92 -1.20
CA ASP A 55 6.61 1.69 -0.69
C ASP A 55 7.08 2.90 0.12
N ASN A 56 8.02 2.70 1.04
CA ASN A 56 8.56 3.79 1.85
C ASN A 56 9.23 4.86 1.00
N SER A 57 9.95 4.47 -0.04
CA SER A 57 10.61 5.39 -0.97
C SER A 57 9.59 6.23 -1.75
N ASP A 58 8.51 5.61 -2.21
CA ASP A 58 7.44 6.30 -2.94
C ASP A 58 6.66 7.24 -2.02
N LEU A 59 6.33 6.79 -0.81
CA LEU A 59 5.67 7.61 0.20
C LEU A 59 6.51 8.82 0.65
N ALA A 60 7.83 8.66 0.75
CA ALA A 60 8.74 9.78 1.05
C ALA A 60 8.71 10.83 -0.05
N ARG A 61 8.83 10.41 -1.32
CA ARG A 61 8.74 11.32 -2.48
C ARG A 61 7.40 12.05 -2.55
N MET A 62 6.30 11.37 -2.25
CA MET A 62 4.97 11.99 -2.23
C MET A 62 4.82 12.99 -1.08
N SER A 63 5.39 12.68 0.08
CA SER A 63 5.45 13.63 1.19
C SER A 63 6.19 14.90 0.79
N GLU A 64 7.33 14.81 0.10
CA GLU A 64 8.06 15.98 -0.39
C GLU A 64 7.17 16.84 -1.32
N LEU A 65 6.54 16.22 -2.33
CA LEU A 65 5.64 16.91 -3.26
C LEU A 65 4.43 17.57 -2.57
N ALA A 66 3.95 17.02 -1.46
CA ALA A 66 2.86 17.60 -0.66
C ALA A 66 3.27 18.92 0.02
N HIS A 67 4.55 19.08 0.33
CA HIS A 67 5.09 20.28 0.98
C HIS A 67 5.50 21.37 -0.01
N ASP A 68 5.64 21.05 -1.31
CA ASP A 68 6.01 21.99 -2.38
C ASP A 68 4.91 23.00 -2.76
N GLY A 69 3.79 23.05 -2.03
CA GLY A 69 2.78 24.10 -2.16
C GLY A 69 1.85 24.01 -3.38
N SER A 70 1.99 22.97 -4.22
CA SER A 70 1.14 22.77 -5.41
C SER A 70 -0.32 22.40 -5.10
N GLY A 71 -0.65 22.12 -3.83
CA GLY A 71 -2.00 21.79 -3.34
C GLY A 71 -2.59 20.47 -3.82
N SER A 72 -2.08 19.89 -4.92
CA SER A 72 -2.58 18.66 -5.53
C SER A 72 -2.19 17.39 -4.75
N TYR A 73 -1.17 17.49 -3.88
CA TYR A 73 -0.62 16.38 -3.11
C TYR A 73 -0.85 16.50 -1.59
N SER A 74 -1.63 17.48 -1.13
CA SER A 74 -1.91 17.67 0.30
C SER A 74 -3.29 17.12 0.70
N GLY A 75 -3.44 16.79 1.99
CA GLY A 75 -4.71 16.32 2.56
C GLY A 75 -5.33 15.13 1.83
N THR A 76 -6.65 15.13 1.69
CA THR A 76 -7.39 14.04 1.04
C THR A 76 -7.17 13.97 -0.47
N ALA A 77 -6.86 15.08 -1.13
CA ALA A 77 -6.58 15.12 -2.57
C ALA A 77 -5.26 14.40 -2.90
N GLY A 78 -4.23 14.63 -2.08
CA GLY A 78 -2.98 13.87 -2.17
C GLY A 78 -3.20 12.38 -1.94
N LEU A 79 -3.95 12.03 -0.89
CA LEU A 79 -4.29 10.62 -0.61
C LEU A 79 -5.03 9.96 -1.77
N ALA A 80 -6.02 10.63 -2.37
CA ALA A 80 -6.74 10.13 -3.53
C ALA A 80 -5.85 9.92 -4.76
N THR A 81 -4.87 10.81 -4.95
CA THR A 81 -3.86 10.67 -6.02
C THR A 81 -3.00 9.44 -5.80
N MET A 82 -2.47 9.25 -4.59
CA MET A 82 -1.67 8.06 -4.23
C MET A 82 -2.42 6.76 -4.48
N VAL A 83 -3.68 6.69 -4.02
CA VAL A 83 -4.52 5.50 -4.19
C VAL A 83 -4.81 5.23 -5.65
N THR A 84 -5.04 6.26 -6.47
CA THR A 84 -5.25 6.06 -7.92
C THR A 84 -4.00 5.51 -8.61
N MET A 85 -2.81 5.97 -8.23
CA MET A 85 -1.56 5.45 -8.79
C MET A 85 -1.33 3.98 -8.45
N ALA A 86 -1.82 3.49 -7.32
CA ALA A 86 -1.73 2.07 -6.95
C ALA A 86 -2.42 1.11 -7.94
N GLY A 87 -3.29 1.64 -8.82
CA GLY A 87 -3.94 0.92 -9.91
C GLY A 87 -3.22 0.95 -11.26
N VAL A 88 -2.04 1.58 -11.35
CA VAL A 88 -1.26 1.75 -12.59
C VAL A 88 0.11 1.11 -12.44
N GLU A 89 0.69 0.55 -13.50
CA GLU A 89 2.04 0.01 -13.44
C GLU A 89 3.10 1.10 -13.23
N PRO A 90 4.18 0.84 -12.46
CA PRO A 90 4.54 -0.44 -11.83
C PRO A 90 3.87 -0.68 -10.45
N TRP A 91 3.09 0.27 -9.93
CA TRP A 91 2.48 0.16 -8.59
C TRP A 91 1.38 -0.90 -8.53
N LEU A 92 0.68 -1.18 -9.63
CA LEU A 92 -0.32 -2.24 -9.70
C LEU A 92 0.29 -3.60 -9.41
N THR A 93 1.43 -3.93 -10.02
CA THR A 93 2.18 -5.17 -9.73
C THR A 93 2.52 -5.27 -8.25
N ARG A 94 3.00 -4.18 -7.64
CA ARG A 94 3.31 -4.12 -6.21
C ARG A 94 2.07 -4.30 -5.32
N THR A 95 0.94 -3.70 -5.71
CA THR A 95 -0.35 -3.85 -5.01
C THR A 95 -0.80 -5.31 -5.03
N LYS A 96 -0.74 -5.98 -6.18
CA LYS A 96 -1.05 -7.41 -6.29
C LYS A 96 -0.12 -8.26 -5.43
N ALA A 97 1.18 -8.01 -5.51
CA ALA A 97 2.17 -8.73 -4.70
C ALA A 97 1.92 -8.57 -3.19
N ARG A 98 1.52 -7.37 -2.74
CA ARG A 98 1.18 -7.11 -1.34
C ARG A 98 0.01 -7.97 -0.85
N PHE A 99 -1.06 -8.08 -1.64
CA PHE A 99 -2.21 -8.90 -1.28
C PHE A 99 -1.86 -10.40 -1.26
N GLU A 100 -1.04 -10.86 -2.20
CA GLU A 100 -0.54 -12.24 -2.18
C GLU A 100 0.28 -12.53 -0.92
N LEU A 101 1.16 -11.61 -0.50
CA LEU A 101 1.92 -11.73 0.75
C LEU A 101 1.01 -11.69 1.99
N ALA A 102 0.03 -10.79 2.01
CA ALA A 102 -0.92 -10.67 3.12
C ALA A 102 -1.73 -11.96 3.34
N LEU A 103 -2.11 -12.66 2.26
CA LEU A 103 -2.79 -13.96 2.34
C LEU A 103 -1.88 -15.08 2.91
N GLN A 104 -0.56 -14.95 2.81
CA GLN A 104 0.38 -15.88 3.44
C GLN A 104 0.66 -15.52 4.90
N ALA A 105 0.66 -14.23 5.25
CA ALA A 105 1.03 -13.71 6.56
C ALA A 105 0.22 -14.31 7.71
N GLY A 106 -1.05 -14.69 7.49
CA GLY A 106 -1.88 -15.33 8.51
C GLY A 106 -1.35 -16.67 9.06
N ARG A 107 -0.33 -17.26 8.41
CA ARG A 107 0.34 -18.50 8.84
C ARG A 107 1.82 -18.32 9.17
N ASP A 108 2.34 -17.09 9.06
CA ASP A 108 3.74 -16.76 9.26
C ASP A 108 3.88 -15.44 10.03
N PRO A 109 4.05 -15.49 11.37
CA PRO A 109 4.13 -14.30 12.20
C PRO A 109 5.26 -13.33 11.84
N GLU A 110 6.40 -13.83 11.35
CA GLU A 110 7.53 -12.99 10.95
C GLU A 110 7.22 -12.22 9.65
N LEU A 111 6.50 -12.87 8.72
CA LEU A 111 6.01 -12.20 7.52
C LEU A 111 4.93 -11.17 7.86
N ALA A 112 4.01 -11.51 8.78
CA ALA A 112 2.99 -10.58 9.27
C ALA A 112 3.62 -9.32 9.86
N GLU A 113 4.61 -9.47 10.74
CA GLU A 113 5.32 -8.33 11.34
C GLU A 113 5.99 -7.44 10.29
N THR A 114 6.58 -8.04 9.23
CA THR A 114 7.20 -7.28 8.13
C THR A 114 6.17 -6.44 7.37
N LEU A 115 4.98 -6.99 7.10
CA LEU A 115 3.91 -6.26 6.42
C LEU A 115 3.28 -5.21 7.35
N ASP A 116 3.15 -5.50 8.64
CA ASP A 116 2.61 -4.55 9.63
C ASP A 116 3.51 -3.32 9.78
N GLN A 117 4.83 -3.47 9.68
CA GLN A 117 5.77 -2.34 9.65
C GLN A 117 5.47 -1.38 8.49
N ALA A 118 5.21 -1.91 7.29
CA ALA A 118 4.82 -1.10 6.13
C ALA A 118 3.46 -0.44 6.34
N ALA A 119 2.48 -1.20 6.85
CA ALA A 119 1.13 -0.71 7.12
C ALA A 119 1.12 0.46 8.11
N ARG A 120 1.97 0.42 9.15
CA ARG A 120 2.12 1.52 10.13
C ARG A 120 2.54 2.83 9.47
N ARG A 121 3.43 2.80 8.48
CA ARG A 121 3.87 4.01 7.77
C ARG A 121 2.73 4.61 6.94
N PHE A 122 1.99 3.76 6.22
CA PHE A 122 0.85 4.21 5.42
C PHE A 122 -0.28 4.75 6.30
N GLN A 123 -0.58 4.09 7.43
CA GLN A 123 -1.52 4.57 8.44
C GLN A 123 -1.16 5.97 8.95
N GLN A 124 0.13 6.22 9.21
CA GLN A 124 0.59 7.53 9.66
C GLN A 124 0.35 8.61 8.60
N LEU A 125 0.54 8.31 7.32
CA LEU A 125 0.27 9.27 6.24
C LEU A 125 -1.21 9.59 6.09
N ILE A 126 -2.08 8.57 6.19
CA ILE A 126 -3.53 8.78 6.20
C ILE A 126 -3.91 9.68 7.38
N ARG A 127 -3.35 9.42 8.56
CA ARG A 127 -3.59 10.23 9.76
C ARG A 127 -3.18 11.70 9.55
N GLU A 128 -2.02 11.95 8.95
CA GLU A 128 -1.58 13.32 8.65
C GLU A 128 -2.46 13.98 7.57
N ALA A 129 -2.86 13.25 6.53
CA ALA A 129 -3.81 13.75 5.53
C ALA A 129 -5.16 14.14 6.15
N VAL A 130 -5.67 13.33 7.09
CA VAL A 130 -6.90 13.62 7.84
C VAL A 130 -6.75 14.86 8.71
N LYS A 131 -5.61 15.07 9.35
CA LYS A 131 -5.33 16.29 10.13
C LYS A 131 -5.27 17.54 9.24
N GLN A 132 -4.59 17.44 8.10
CA GLN A 132 -4.47 18.54 7.13
C GLN A 132 -5.82 18.92 6.52
N TRP A 133 -6.74 17.96 6.38
CA TRP A 133 -8.08 18.19 5.85
C TRP A 133 -9.03 18.90 6.83
N GLN A 134 -8.74 18.92 8.13
CA GLN A 134 -9.63 19.53 9.11
C GLN A 134 -9.82 21.03 8.81
N PRO A 135 -11.04 21.58 8.95
CA PRO A 135 -11.28 22.99 8.73
C PRO A 135 -10.39 23.87 9.61
N ALA A 136 -9.90 24.99 9.07
CA ALA A 136 -9.05 25.92 9.81
C ALA A 136 -9.72 26.37 11.12
N GLY A 137 -8.95 26.37 12.21
CA GLY A 137 -9.45 26.73 13.54
C GLY A 137 -10.18 25.61 14.29
N THR A 138 -10.40 24.44 13.67
CA THR A 138 -10.95 23.28 14.38
C THR A 138 -9.86 22.49 15.10
N ARG A 139 -10.20 21.93 16.27
CA ARG A 139 -9.35 20.98 17.02
C ARG A 139 -10.16 19.73 17.38
N PRO A 140 -10.37 18.81 16.44
CA PRO A 140 -11.07 17.56 16.72
C PRO A 140 -10.34 16.76 17.82
N ARG A 141 -11.11 16.01 18.61
CA ARG A 141 -10.52 15.10 19.60
C ARG A 141 -9.68 14.04 18.89
N ARG A 142 -8.61 13.59 19.54
CA ARG A 142 -7.72 12.53 19.01
C ARG A 142 -8.49 11.29 18.55
N ALA A 143 -9.48 10.84 19.32
CA ALA A 143 -10.31 9.69 18.98
C ALA A 143 -11.04 9.84 17.63
N VAL A 144 -11.54 11.04 17.32
CA VAL A 144 -12.22 11.31 16.04
C VAL A 144 -11.25 11.21 14.87
N ILE A 145 -10.03 11.74 15.02
CA ILE A 145 -8.98 11.61 13.99
C ILE A 145 -8.59 10.14 13.79
N ASP A 146 -8.51 9.38 14.87
CA ASP A 146 -8.15 7.96 14.84
C ASP A 146 -9.22 7.13 14.11
N GLU A 147 -10.50 7.36 14.42
CA GLU A 147 -11.64 6.73 13.74
C GLU A 147 -11.73 7.14 12.27
N GLN A 148 -11.52 8.43 11.96
CA GLN A 148 -11.47 8.94 10.61
C GLN A 148 -10.37 8.29 9.77
N ALA A 149 -9.15 8.20 10.32
CA ALA A 149 -8.02 7.56 9.66
C ALA A 149 -8.27 6.05 9.46
N PHE A 150 -8.86 5.38 10.45
CA PHE A 150 -9.25 3.98 10.35
C PHE A 150 -10.28 3.76 9.22
N ALA A 151 -11.35 4.55 9.18
CA ALA A 151 -12.38 4.42 8.15
C ALA A 151 -11.84 4.72 6.74
N ALA A 152 -11.01 5.76 6.60
CA ALA A 152 -10.35 6.08 5.34
C ALA A 152 -9.42 4.94 4.89
N LEU A 153 -8.62 4.36 5.79
CA LEU A 153 -7.76 3.21 5.47
C LEU A 153 -8.57 2.03 4.94
N ARG A 154 -9.67 1.66 5.61
CA ARG A 154 -10.50 0.51 5.19
C ARG A 154 -11.13 0.71 3.82
N PHE A 155 -11.57 1.93 3.53
CA PHE A 155 -12.03 2.28 2.20
C PHE A 155 -10.92 2.15 1.15
N ILE A 156 -9.73 2.68 1.45
CA ILE A 156 -8.56 2.65 0.55
C ILE A 156 -8.10 1.22 0.27
N GLU A 157 -8.01 0.36 1.29
CA GLU A 157 -7.69 -1.05 1.14
C GLU A 157 -8.69 -1.74 0.21
N GLY A 158 -9.98 -1.41 0.30
CA GLY A 158 -11.01 -1.90 -0.61
C GLY A 158 -10.76 -1.47 -2.07
N VAL A 159 -10.45 -0.21 -2.30
CA VAL A 159 -10.11 0.31 -3.65
C VAL A 159 -8.85 -0.36 -4.19
N MET A 160 -7.81 -0.53 -3.37
CA MET A 160 -6.57 -1.21 -3.77
C MET A 160 -6.82 -2.69 -4.10
N LEU A 161 -7.69 -3.36 -3.34
CA LEU A 161 -8.08 -4.73 -3.62
C LEU A 161 -8.85 -4.83 -4.95
N ASP A 162 -9.72 -3.87 -5.26
CA ASP A 162 -10.42 -3.82 -6.55
C ASP A 162 -9.44 -3.67 -7.72
N TYR A 163 -8.39 -2.85 -7.58
CA TYR A 163 -7.30 -2.78 -8.56
C TYR A 163 -6.56 -4.11 -8.70
N ALA A 164 -6.19 -4.75 -7.58
CA ALA A 164 -5.47 -6.02 -7.61
C ALA A 164 -6.26 -7.12 -8.34
N ARG A 165 -7.60 -7.12 -8.19
CA ARG A 165 -8.52 -8.05 -8.87
C ARG A 165 -8.67 -7.78 -10.37
N GLY A 166 -8.18 -6.64 -10.87
CA GLY A 166 -8.38 -6.23 -12.26
C GLY A 166 -9.84 -5.85 -12.56
N THR A 167 -10.61 -5.48 -11.53
CA THR A 167 -11.98 -4.99 -11.72
C THR A 167 -11.92 -3.72 -12.57
N ARG A 168 -12.73 -3.63 -13.65
CA ARG A 168 -12.70 -2.49 -14.61
C ARG A 168 -13.20 -1.16 -14.04
N THR A 169 -13.31 -1.02 -12.72
CA THR A 169 -13.64 0.23 -12.06
C THR A 169 -12.43 1.16 -12.09
N THR A 170 -12.34 1.97 -13.14
CA THR A 170 -11.44 3.13 -13.12
C THR A 170 -11.99 4.14 -12.12
N HIS A 171 -11.31 4.29 -10.99
CA HIS A 171 -11.63 5.32 -10.01
C HIS A 171 -10.88 6.59 -10.38
N SER A 172 -11.60 7.69 -10.62
CA SER A 172 -10.94 8.98 -10.81
C SER A 172 -10.49 9.55 -9.47
N VAL A 173 -9.36 10.28 -9.46
CA VAL A 173 -8.85 10.99 -8.27
C VAL A 173 -9.95 11.82 -7.61
N LYS A 174 -10.71 12.59 -8.39
CA LYS A 174 -11.84 13.40 -7.90
C LYS A 174 -12.92 12.58 -7.20
N ARG A 175 -13.21 11.37 -7.68
CA ARG A 175 -14.20 10.48 -7.06
C ARG A 175 -13.68 9.92 -5.74
N ILE A 176 -12.43 9.45 -5.72
CA ILE A 176 -11.81 8.93 -4.50
C ILE A 176 -11.73 10.02 -3.43
N ASP A 177 -11.28 11.22 -3.78
CA ASP A 177 -11.17 12.36 -2.86
C ASP A 177 -12.54 12.69 -2.23
N ARG A 178 -13.60 12.84 -3.05
CA ARG A 178 -14.96 13.07 -2.54
C ARG A 178 -15.45 11.96 -1.61
N LEU A 179 -15.16 10.70 -1.90
CA LEU A 179 -15.56 9.57 -1.05
C LEU A 179 -14.81 9.57 0.27
N ILE A 180 -13.50 9.84 0.25
CA ILE A 180 -12.71 10.02 1.48
C ILE A 180 -13.34 11.15 2.31
N GLN A 181 -13.56 12.33 1.73
CA GLN A 181 -14.16 13.45 2.45
C GLN A 181 -15.54 13.12 3.04
N ALA A 182 -16.41 12.42 2.28
CA ALA A 182 -17.71 12.00 2.76
C ALA A 182 -17.61 11.04 3.97
N ILE A 183 -16.66 10.09 3.94
CA ILE A 183 -16.37 9.21 5.08
C ILE A 183 -15.91 10.03 6.29
N LEU A 184 -14.99 10.98 6.09
CA LEU A 184 -14.48 11.81 7.18
C LEU A 184 -15.57 12.66 7.84
N ILE A 185 -16.46 13.26 7.03
CA ILE A 185 -17.65 13.99 7.51
C ILE A 185 -18.56 13.06 8.29
N GLY A 186 -18.88 11.88 7.72
CA GLY A 186 -19.76 10.91 8.36
C GLY A 186 -19.27 10.42 9.71
N VAL A 187 -17.96 10.15 9.86
CA VAL A 187 -17.36 9.75 11.14
C VAL A 187 -17.41 10.90 12.16
N ARG A 188 -17.13 12.14 11.73
CA ARG A 188 -17.18 13.30 12.62
C ARG A 188 -18.57 13.54 13.20
N ASP A 189 -19.59 13.35 12.37
CA ASP A 189 -20.98 13.68 12.67
C ASP A 189 -21.78 12.47 13.19
N ALA A 190 -21.12 11.32 13.38
CA ALA A 190 -21.74 10.09 13.90
C ALA A 190 -22.25 10.27 15.35
N PRO A 191 -23.44 9.73 15.68
CA PRO A 191 -23.93 9.73 17.06
C PRO A 191 -22.99 8.91 17.95
N ARG A 192 -22.77 9.41 19.18
CA ARG A 192 -21.96 8.73 20.20
C ARG A 192 -22.75 7.68 20.96
#